data_AF-A0A815KLH3-F1
#
_entry.id   AF-A0A815KLH3-F1
#
_cell.length_a   1.000
_cell.length_b   1.000
_cell.length_c   1.000
_cell.angle_alpha   90.00
_cell.angle_beta   90.00
_cell.angle_gamma   90.00
#
_symmetry.space_group_name_H-M   'P 1'
#
loop_
_entity.id
_entity.type
_entity.pdbx_description
1 polymer ?
#
loop_
_entity_poly.entity_id
_entity_poly.type
_entity_poly.pdbx_seq_one_letter_code
_entity_poly.pdbx_strand_id
1 'polypeptide(L)'
;QSFECSSISQSELIDSIQDANIRHELFNQYKKIAEQSRLDMFNLYLKSAKIQMDECNKRFDTDMKKLKHERRSSDDNEKISPVMINLIEQRCNKIGDRIKCTYIFKAKSICVKHN
;
A
#
# COMPACT_ATOMS: atom_id res chain seq x y z
N GLN A 1 7.50 -7.13 -8.72
CA GLN A 1 7.86 -6.05 -9.66
C GLN A 1 7.05 -4.82 -9.26
N SER A 2 7.69 -3.70 -8.96
CA SER A 2 6.99 -2.45 -8.62
C SER A 2 6.51 -1.79 -9.92
N PHE A 3 5.20 -1.57 -10.04
CA PHE A 3 4.59 -0.89 -11.20
C PHE A 3 5.04 0.58 -11.37
N GLU A 4 5.69 1.15 -10.36
CA GLU A 4 6.09 2.57 -10.30
C GLU A 4 7.22 2.95 -11.25
N CYS A 5 7.92 2.00 -11.87
CA CYS A 5 9.09 2.26 -12.73
C CYS A 5 8.99 1.68 -14.14
N SER A 6 7.80 1.33 -14.63
CA SER A 6 7.68 1.00 -16.05
C SER A 6 7.73 2.31 -16.84
N SER A 7 8.91 2.66 -17.35
CA SER A 7 9.01 3.65 -18.43
C SER A 7 8.02 3.22 -19.51
N ILE A 8 7.20 4.15 -19.99
CA ILE A 8 6.43 3.94 -21.22
C ILE A 8 7.51 3.72 -22.28
N SER A 9 7.85 2.46 -22.53
CA SER A 9 8.79 2.09 -23.57
C SER A 9 8.23 2.70 -24.83
N GLN A 10 8.97 3.62 -25.47
CA GLN A 10 8.62 4.10 -26.80
C GLN A 10 8.34 2.87 -27.65
N SER A 11 7.10 2.74 -28.12
CA SER A 11 6.72 1.62 -28.96
C SER A 11 7.47 1.79 -30.27
N GLU A 12 8.42 0.89 -30.55
CA GLU A 12 9.18 0.85 -31.81
C GLU A 12 8.25 0.91 -33.04
N LEU A 13 7.01 0.44 -32.87
CA LEU A 13 5.93 0.50 -33.85
C LEU A 13 5.48 1.93 -34.17
N ILE A 14 5.37 2.82 -33.18
CA ILE A 14 4.97 4.23 -33.37
C ILE A 14 6.10 4.99 -34.07
N ASP A 15 7.35 4.72 -33.68
CA ASP A 15 8.51 5.38 -34.27
C ASP A 15 8.74 4.97 -35.73
N SER A 16 8.26 3.79 -36.15
CA SER A 16 8.31 3.31 -37.53
C SER A 16 7.33 4.02 -38.50
N ILE A 17 6.37 4.79 -37.99
CA ILE A 17 5.38 5.50 -38.81
C ILE A 17 6.06 6.67 -39.53
N GLN A 18 6.05 6.68 -40.86
CA GLN A 18 6.73 7.73 -41.65
C GLN A 18 6.09 9.12 -41.47
N ASP A 19 4.76 9.18 -41.38
CA ASP A 19 4.03 10.43 -41.18
C ASP A 19 4.23 10.95 -39.74
N ALA A 20 4.89 12.11 -39.62
CA ALA A 20 5.20 12.73 -38.35
C ALA A 20 3.95 13.23 -37.59
N ASN A 21 2.91 13.67 -38.29
CA ASN A 21 1.68 14.15 -37.67
C ASN A 21 0.90 12.99 -37.05
N ILE A 22 0.75 11.89 -37.80
CA ILE A 22 0.08 10.67 -37.32
C ILE A 22 0.83 10.08 -36.13
N ARG A 23 2.17 10.03 -36.21
CA ARG A 23 3.03 9.55 -35.12
C ARG A 23 2.88 10.39 -33.84
N HIS A 24 2.87 11.71 -33.96
CA HIS A 24 2.70 12.60 -32.81
C HIS A 24 1.31 12.46 -32.18
N GLU A 25 0.26 12.34 -33.00
CA GLU A 25 -1.10 12.14 -32.51
C GLU A 25 -1.24 10.81 -31.75
N LEU A 26 -0.75 9.71 -32.31
CA LEU A 26 -0.76 8.41 -31.67
C LEU A 26 0.04 8.41 -30.37
N PHE A 27 1.22 9.03 -30.34
CA PHE A 27 2.02 9.15 -29.12
C PHE A 27 1.24 9.88 -28.01
N ASN A 28 0.57 10.98 -28.33
CA ASN A 28 -0.24 11.73 -27.38
C ASN A 28 -1.44 10.93 -26.87
N GLN A 29 -2.09 10.15 -27.74
CA GLN A 29 -3.18 9.25 -27.34
C GLN A 29 -2.68 8.15 -26.40
N TYR A 30 -1.56 7.50 -26.73
CA TYR A 30 -0.95 6.49 -25.87
C TYR A 30 -0.55 7.05 -24.51
N LYS A 31 0.05 8.24 -24.47
CA LYS A 31 0.41 8.91 -23.23
C LYS A 31 -0.81 9.15 -22.34
N LYS A 32 -1.91 9.65 -22.92
CA LYS A 32 -3.17 9.85 -22.18
C LYS A 32 -3.73 8.54 -21.63
N ILE A 33 -3.75 7.47 -22.44
CA ILE A 33 -4.22 6.14 -22.00
C ILE A 33 -3.35 5.59 -20.88
N ALA A 34 -2.03 5.71 -20.99
CA ALA A 34 -1.09 5.25 -19.98
C ALA A 34 -1.25 6.03 -18.66
N GLU A 35 -1.40 7.36 -18.72
CA GLU A 35 -1.65 8.20 -17.55
C GLU A 35 -2.98 7.83 -16.88
N GLN A 36 -4.04 7.64 -17.66
CA GLN A 36 -5.35 7.21 -17.16
C GLN A 36 -5.28 5.83 -16.50
N SER A 37 -4.63 4.85 -17.15
CA SER A 37 -4.45 3.50 -16.62
C SER A 37 -3.69 3.50 -15.30
N ARG A 38 -2.69 4.38 -15.18
CA ARG A 38 -1.92 4.56 -13.94
C ARG A 38 -2.79 5.11 -12.80
N LEU A 39 -3.64 6.10 -13.09
CA LEU A 39 -4.57 6.65 -12.10
C LEU A 39 -5.61 5.61 -11.66
N ASP A 40 -6.14 4.83 -12.60
CA ASP A 40 -7.13 3.79 -12.30
C ASP A 40 -6.52 2.68 -11.42
N MET A 41 -5.29 2.25 -11.72
CA MET A 41 -4.53 1.34 -10.87
C MET A 41 -4.34 1.90 -9.45
N PHE A 42 -3.93 3.18 -9.34
CA PHE A 42 -3.75 3.81 -8.03
C PHE A 42 -5.07 3.88 -7.23
N ASN A 43 -6.18 4.19 -7.90
CA ASN A 43 -7.50 4.20 -7.28
C ASN A 43 -7.93 2.80 -6.80
N LEU A 44 -7.61 1.74 -7.55
CA LEU A 44 -7.85 0.37 -7.12
C LEU A 44 -7.04 0.02 -5.87
N TYR A 45 -5.75 0.40 -5.83
CA TYR A 45 -4.92 0.22 -4.64
C TYR A 45 -5.48 0.94 -3.42
N LEU A 46 -5.91 2.21 -3.57
CA LEU A 46 -6.51 2.97 -2.47
C LEU A 46 -7.80 2.33 -1.96
N LYS A 47 -8.67 1.86 -2.86
CA LYS A 47 -9.90 1.16 -2.49
C LYS A 47 -9.59 -0.14 -1.73
N SER A 48 -8.64 -0.93 -2.21
CA SER A 48 -8.22 -2.16 -1.55
C SER A 48 -7.65 -1.90 -0.16
N ALA A 49 -6.77 -0.89 -0.03
CA ALA A 49 -6.19 -0.49 1.26
C ALA A 49 -7.26 -0.05 2.26
N LYS A 50 -8.28 0.69 1.81
CA LYS A 50 -9.41 1.11 2.65
C LYS A 50 -10.22 -0.08 3.17
N ILE A 51 -10.52 -1.05 2.30
CA ILE A 51 -11.23 -2.27 2.70
C ILE A 51 -10.43 -3.05 3.76
N GLN A 52 -9.12 -3.23 3.54
CA GLN A 52 -8.25 -3.92 4.49
C GLN A 52 -8.16 -3.20 5.84
N MET A 53 -8.14 -1.86 5.83
CA MET A 53 -8.17 -1.05 7.04
C MET A 53 -9.47 -1.28 7.83
N ASP A 54 -10.61 -1.25 7.15
CA ASP A 54 -11.91 -1.47 7.77
C ASP A 54 -12.05 -2.88 8.34
N GLU A 55 -11.56 -3.90 7.65
CA GLU A 55 -11.50 -5.28 8.16
C GLU A 55 -10.60 -5.41 9.38
N CYS A 56 -9.43 -4.78 9.37
CA CYS A 56 -8.52 -4.77 10.51
C CYS A 56 -9.15 -4.08 11.73
N ASN A 57 -9.87 -2.97 11.53
CA ASN A 57 -10.59 -2.29 12.60
C ASN A 57 -11.69 -3.17 13.20
N LYS A 58 -12.48 -3.86 12.36
CA LYS A 58 -13.51 -4.81 12.83
C LYS A 58 -12.92 -5.96 13.64
N ARG A 59 -11.78 -6.52 13.21
CA ARG A 59 -11.07 -7.57 13.94
C ARG A 59 -10.58 -7.05 15.29
N PHE A 60 -9.95 -5.88 15.30
CA PHE A 60 -9.49 -5.25 16.54
C PHE A 60 -10.62 -5.01 17.54
N ASP A 61 -11.76 -4.48 17.10
CA ASP A 61 -12.93 -4.28 17.95
C ASP A 61 -13.47 -5.60 18.51
N THR A 62 -13.44 -6.66 17.71
CA THR A 62 -13.86 -8.00 18.13
C THR A 62 -12.93 -8.56 19.20
N ASP A 63 -11.62 -8.47 18.99
CA ASP A 63 -10.62 -8.92 19.95
C ASP A 63 -10.68 -8.12 21.25
N MET A 64 -10.92 -6.81 21.16
CA MET A 64 -11.11 -5.94 22.32
C MET A 64 -12.36 -6.31 23.14
N LYS A 65 -13.45 -6.69 22.46
CA LYS A 65 -14.66 -7.18 23.14
C LYS A 65 -14.41 -8.50 23.86
N LYS A 66 -13.71 -9.45 23.22
CA LYS A 66 -13.31 -10.72 23.85
C LYS A 66 -12.47 -10.48 25.09
N LEU A 67 -11.45 -9.63 24.97
CA LEU A 67 -10.58 -9.26 26.08
C LEU A 67 -11.35 -8.67 27.27
N LYS A 68 -12.29 -7.76 27.01
CA LYS A 68 -13.14 -7.17 28.05
C LYS A 68 -14.06 -8.20 28.70
N HIS A 69 -14.53 -9.20 27.96
CA HIS A 69 -15.35 -10.28 28.49
C HIS A 69 -14.53 -11.20 29.40
N GLU A 70 -13.35 -11.64 28.96
CA GLU A 70 -12.42 -12.45 29.76
C GLU A 70 -11.97 -11.75 31.04
N ARG A 71 -11.72 -10.43 31.00
CA ARG A 71 -11.39 -9.64 32.19
C ARG A 71 -12.54 -9.54 33.21
N ARG A 72 -13.80 -9.66 32.78
CA ARG A 72 -14.97 -9.59 33.68
C ARG A 72 -15.32 -10.95 34.28
N SER A 73 -14.92 -12.05 33.64
CA SER A 73 -15.12 -13.41 34.16
C SER A 73 -13.99 -13.90 35.06
N SER A 74 -12.86 -13.19 35.08
CA SER A 74 -11.68 -13.49 35.89
C SER A 74 -11.64 -12.56 37.09
N ASP A 75 -12.10 -13.05 38.24
CA ASP A 75 -12.10 -12.33 39.54
C ASP A 75 -10.69 -12.21 40.18
N ASP A 76 -9.64 -12.30 39.36
CA ASP A 76 -8.24 -12.13 39.75
C ASP A 76 -7.75 -10.75 39.29
N ASN A 77 -7.94 -9.77 40.16
CA ASN A 77 -7.18 -8.53 40.12
C ASN A 77 -5.70 -8.87 40.37
N GLU A 78 -4.85 -8.71 39.34
CA GLU A 78 -3.57 -7.96 39.42
C GLU A 78 -2.57 -8.21 38.28
N LYS A 79 -2.78 -9.17 37.38
CA LYS A 79 -1.79 -9.45 36.31
C LYS A 79 -2.32 -9.22 34.90
N ILE A 80 -1.52 -8.52 34.10
CA ILE A 80 -1.74 -8.40 32.65
C ILE A 80 -1.81 -9.83 32.09
N SER A 81 -2.95 -10.20 31.50
CA SER A 81 -3.13 -11.53 30.91
C SER A 81 -2.06 -11.77 29.83
N PRO A 82 -1.50 -13.00 29.71
CA PRO A 82 -0.59 -13.36 28.63
C PRO A 82 -1.12 -13.00 27.23
N VAL A 83 -2.44 -13.02 27.05
CA VAL A 83 -3.09 -12.58 25.80
C VAL A 83 -2.87 -11.09 25.54
N MET A 84 -2.95 -10.25 26.56
CA MET A 84 -2.65 -8.81 26.43
C MET A 84 -1.19 -8.58 26.05
N ILE A 85 -0.25 -9.30 26.66
CA ILE A 85 1.19 -9.19 26.34
C ILE A 85 1.43 -9.54 24.87
N ASN A 86 0.88 -10.67 24.41
CA ASN A 86 1.00 -11.10 23.02
C ASN A 86 0.39 -10.08 22.04
N LEU A 87 -0.77 -9.50 22.35
CA LEU A 87 -1.37 -8.45 21.53
C LEU A 87 -0.52 -7.18 21.47
N ILE A 88 0.12 -6.80 22.58
CA ILE A 88 1.05 -5.66 22.64
C ILE A 88 2.27 -5.95 21.76
N GLU A 89 2.90 -7.13 21.89
CA GLU A 89 4.05 -7.53 21.07
C GLU A 89 3.73 -7.55 19.58
N GLN A 90 2.59 -8.14 19.19
CA GLN A 90 2.14 -8.15 17.80
C GLN A 90 1.95 -6.73 17.26
N ARG A 91 1.44 -5.81 18.08
CA ARG A 91 1.26 -4.42 17.68
C ARG A 91 2.58 -3.67 17.55
N CYS A 92 3.52 -3.88 18.49
CA CYS A 92 4.87 -3.33 18.41
C CYS A 92 5.61 -3.80 17.15
N ASN A 93 5.52 -5.10 16.82
CA ASN A 93 6.13 -5.66 15.61
C ASN A 93 5.57 -5.03 14.34
N LYS A 94 4.24 -4.91 14.22
CA LYS A 94 3.60 -4.26 13.07
C LYS A 94 3.97 -2.78 12.92
N ILE A 95 4.15 -2.07 14.03
CA ILE A 95 4.64 -0.68 14.02
C ILE A 95 6.07 -0.64 13.50
N GLY A 96 6.93 -1.54 13.99
CA GLY A 96 8.31 -1.69 13.52
C GLY A 96 8.39 -1.94 12.01
N ASP A 97 7.59 -2.87 11.49
CA ASP A 97 7.52 -3.16 10.05
C ASP A 97 7.06 -1.94 9.24
N ARG A 98 6.05 -1.19 9.73
CA ARG A 98 5.62 0.06 9.08
C ARG A 98 6.75 1.08 9.03
N ILE A 99 7.44 1.33 10.15
CA ILE A 99 8.56 2.27 10.22
C ILE A 99 9.67 1.86 9.25
N LYS A 100 10.01 0.56 9.22
CA LYS A 100 11.02 0.02 8.31
C LYS A 100 10.63 0.22 6.85
N CYS A 101 9.39 -0.07 6.48
CA CYS A 101 8.87 0.18 5.14
C CYS A 101 8.91 1.67 4.77
N THR A 102 8.48 2.56 5.66
CA THR A 102 8.55 4.02 5.44
C THR A 102 9.99 4.48 5.26
N TYR A 103 10.92 3.98 6.07
CA TYR A 103 12.34 4.31 5.95
C TYR A 103 12.93 3.84 4.62
N ILE A 104 12.67 2.59 4.23
CA ILE A 104 13.13 2.04 2.94
C ILE A 104 12.57 2.86 1.78
N PHE A 105 11.29 3.22 1.83
CA PHE A 105 10.66 4.04 0.79
C PHE A 105 11.30 5.44 0.72
N LYS A 106 11.55 6.07 1.87
CA LYS A 106 12.20 7.38 1.95
C LYS A 106 13.66 7.34 1.45
N ALA A 107 14.42 6.31 1.81
CA ALA A 107 15.79 6.12 1.34
C ALA A 107 15.84 5.90 -0.17
N LYS A 108 14.95 5.06 -0.72
CA LYS A 108 14.86 4.83 -2.18
C LYS A 108 14.45 6.09 -2.94
N SER A 109 13.50 6.86 -2.42
CA SER A 109 13.06 8.12 -3.07
C SER A 109 14.10 9.25 -2.99
N ILE A 110 15.03 9.21 -2.04
CA ILE A 110 16.19 10.12 -2.01
C ILE A 110 17.26 9.68 -3.02
N CYS A 111 17.58 8.38 -3.11
CA CYS A 111 18.54 7.87 -4.10
C CYS A 111 18.11 8.14 -5.56
N VAL A 112 16.81 8.05 -5.87
CA VAL A 112 16.29 8.31 -7.22
C VAL A 112 16.35 9.82 -7.60
N LYS A 113 16.48 10.73 -6.63
CA LYS A 113 16.61 12.18 -6.90
C LYS A 113 18.06 12.65 -7.16
N HIS A 114 19.05 11.78 -6.95
CA HIS A 114 20.48 12.11 -7.10
C HIS A 114 21.17 11.37 -8.25
N ASN A 115 20.41 10.64 -9.08
CA ASN A 115 20.83 10.14 -10.39
C ASN A 115 20.07 10.87 -11.49
#